data_AF-A0A5M4AZP9-F1
#
_entry.id   AF-A0A5M4AZP9-F1
#
_cell.length_a   1.000
_cell.length_b   1.000
_cell.length_c   1.000
_cell.angle_alpha   90.00
_cell.angle_beta   90.00
_cell.angle_gamma   90.00
#
_symmetry.space_group_name_H-M   'P 1'
#
loop_
_entity.id
_entity.type
_entity.pdbx_description
1 polymer ?
#
loop_
_entity_poly.entity_id
_entity_poly.type
_entity_poly.pdbx_seq_one_letter_code
_entity_poly.pdbx_strand_id
1 'polypeptide(L)'
;MKPGTVNNELQRYTDGKNVEVKDGKLIIEARHENDEYTSGRINTRGKHTFTYGIVKMRAKLPAGVGTWPALWMLGADIQEVGWPACGELDIMEHVGKKPGFIHSSIHNPSGYGATPYTGIVEIKDPYTQFHIYSMEWTKDFITFYVDGKKIYHYQPKEKNIKNWPFDKPFYLIFNIAIGGNMGGSKVDNSCFPTDMVVDWVKVYQK
;
A
#
# COMPACT_ATOMS: atom_id res chain seq x y z
N MET A 1 13.77 2.31 -10.44
CA MET A 1 12.79 1.79 -11.44
C MET A 1 12.46 2.93 -12.41
N LYS A 2 12.37 2.69 -13.73
CA LYS A 2 11.99 3.75 -14.69
C LYS A 2 10.52 4.16 -14.45
N PRO A 3 10.13 5.43 -14.68
CA PRO A 3 8.72 5.83 -14.68
C PRO A 3 7.87 5.01 -15.66
N GLY A 4 6.58 4.88 -15.36
CA GLY A 4 5.55 4.34 -16.26
C GLY A 4 5.45 2.82 -16.34
N THR A 5 6.29 2.06 -15.64
CA THR A 5 6.47 0.62 -15.92
C THR A 5 5.33 -0.30 -15.45
N VAL A 6 4.49 0.15 -14.52
CA VAL A 6 3.41 -0.70 -13.97
C VAL A 6 2.04 -0.04 -14.18
N ASN A 7 1.84 1.16 -13.62
CA ASN A 7 0.55 1.84 -13.65
C ASN A 7 0.60 3.24 -14.29
N ASN A 8 1.48 3.45 -15.27
CA ASN A 8 1.72 4.78 -15.90
C ASN A 8 2.13 5.86 -14.88
N GLU A 9 2.78 5.45 -13.80
CA GLU A 9 3.25 6.32 -12.71
C GLU A 9 4.41 7.21 -13.16
N LEU A 10 4.50 8.43 -12.65
CA LEU A 10 5.44 9.45 -13.12
C LEU A 10 6.78 9.42 -12.39
N GLN A 11 6.83 8.85 -11.19
CA GLN A 11 8.04 8.87 -10.37
C GLN A 11 9.08 7.84 -10.78
N ARG A 12 10.34 8.21 -10.61
CA ARG A 12 11.46 7.29 -10.54
C ARG A 12 11.72 6.94 -9.07
N TYR A 13 11.51 5.67 -8.70
CA TYR A 13 11.95 5.20 -7.39
C TYR A 13 13.48 5.16 -7.30
N THR A 14 14.03 5.74 -6.23
CA THR A 14 15.48 5.88 -6.00
C THR A 14 16.01 4.81 -5.03
N ASP A 15 17.33 4.64 -5.03
CA ASP A 15 18.04 3.73 -4.13
C ASP A 15 18.32 4.41 -2.79
N GLY A 16 17.27 4.63 -2.01
CA GLY A 16 17.35 5.16 -0.63
C GLY A 16 17.41 6.68 -0.48
N LYS A 17 17.58 7.46 -1.56
CA LYS A 17 17.65 8.94 -1.47
C LYS A 17 16.36 9.62 -1.01
N ASN A 18 15.23 8.93 -1.14
CA ASN A 18 13.89 9.38 -0.77
C ASN A 18 13.37 8.66 0.49
N VAL A 19 14.25 7.97 1.23
CA VAL A 19 13.88 7.17 2.39
C VAL A 19 14.83 7.46 3.53
N GLU A 20 14.31 7.87 4.68
CA GLU A 20 15.09 8.17 5.87
C GLU A 20 14.44 7.53 7.11
N VAL A 21 15.24 7.15 8.09
CA VAL A 21 14.75 6.89 9.45
C VAL A 21 15.21 8.03 10.33
N LYS A 22 14.25 8.77 10.89
CA LYS A 22 14.50 9.93 11.75
C LYS A 22 13.56 9.92 12.95
N ASP A 23 14.10 10.14 14.14
CA ASP A 23 13.37 10.15 15.41
C ASP A 23 12.48 8.90 15.61
N GLY A 24 13.02 7.74 15.23
CA GLY A 24 12.38 6.44 15.32
C GLY A 24 11.31 6.17 14.26
N LYS A 25 11.11 7.06 13.28
CA LYS A 25 10.07 6.95 12.26
C LYS A 25 10.70 6.77 10.89
N LEU A 26 10.06 5.94 10.06
CA LEU A 26 10.37 5.84 8.65
C LEU A 26 9.68 6.98 7.91
N ILE A 27 10.45 7.73 7.12
CA ILE A 27 9.97 8.80 6.25
C ILE A 27 10.23 8.38 4.81
N ILE A 28 9.17 8.36 4.00
CA ILE A 28 9.26 8.25 2.54
C ILE A 28 8.84 9.59 1.96
N GLU A 29 9.73 10.26 1.25
CA GLU A 29 9.51 11.60 0.73
C GLU A 29 9.44 11.59 -0.81
N ALA A 30 8.33 12.05 -1.36
CA ALA A 30 8.22 12.33 -2.77
C ALA A 30 8.69 13.76 -3.06
N ARG A 31 9.48 13.93 -4.13
CA ARG A 31 10.04 15.22 -4.55
C ARG A 31 9.74 15.49 -6.01
N HIS A 32 9.68 16.76 -6.37
CA HIS A 32 9.66 17.24 -7.74
C HIS A 32 10.79 18.25 -7.93
N GLU A 33 11.85 17.86 -8.63
CA GLU A 33 13.08 18.64 -8.81
C GLU A 33 13.51 18.55 -10.27
N ASN A 34 13.82 19.68 -10.91
CA ASN A 34 14.25 19.73 -12.32
C ASN A 34 13.31 18.96 -13.27
N ASP A 35 12.00 19.15 -13.10
CA ASP A 35 10.94 18.47 -13.86
C ASP A 35 10.93 16.93 -13.73
N GLU A 36 11.63 16.37 -12.73
CA GLU A 36 11.60 14.95 -12.40
C GLU A 36 10.87 14.69 -11.07
N TYR A 37 9.98 13.69 -11.06
CA TYR A 37 9.44 13.14 -9.83
C TYR A 37 10.33 12.01 -9.30
N THR A 38 10.70 12.09 -8.03
CA THR A 38 11.40 11.00 -7.32
C THR A 38 10.65 10.60 -6.06
N SER A 39 10.79 9.34 -5.67
CA SER A 39 10.12 8.80 -4.48
C SER A 39 10.82 7.54 -3.96
N GLY A 40 10.38 7.04 -2.81
CA GLY A 40 10.82 5.77 -2.23
C GLY A 40 9.82 4.64 -2.45
N ARG A 41 10.34 3.43 -2.69
CA ARG A 41 9.61 2.16 -2.60
C ARG A 41 10.49 1.14 -1.91
N ILE A 42 10.13 0.77 -0.69
CA ILE A 42 10.87 -0.21 0.11
C ILE A 42 10.04 -1.46 0.29
N ASN A 43 10.70 -2.59 0.52
CA ASN A 43 10.04 -3.86 0.77
C ASN A 43 10.90 -4.78 1.65
N THR A 44 10.26 -5.81 2.19
CA THR A 44 10.92 -6.82 3.03
C THR A 44 11.23 -8.12 2.30
N ARG A 45 11.13 -8.17 0.95
CA ARG A 45 11.34 -9.39 0.17
C ARG A 45 12.73 -9.98 0.44
N GLY A 46 12.79 -11.29 0.68
CA GLY A 46 14.03 -12.01 0.99
C GLY A 46 14.66 -11.66 2.36
N LYS A 47 14.03 -10.79 3.15
CA LYS A 47 14.49 -10.39 4.49
C LYS A 47 13.50 -10.81 5.57
N HIS A 48 12.23 -10.47 5.38
CA HIS A 48 11.15 -10.83 6.29
C HIS A 48 9.87 -11.10 5.49
N THR A 49 9.38 -12.32 5.63
CA THR A 49 8.10 -12.79 5.13
C THR A 49 7.35 -13.47 6.26
N PHE A 50 6.02 -13.48 6.18
CA PHE A 50 5.19 -14.17 7.14
C PHE A 50 3.89 -14.64 6.50
N THR A 51 3.24 -15.62 7.13
CA THR A 51 1.93 -16.13 6.76
C THR A 51 0.99 -15.94 7.93
N TYR A 52 -0.19 -15.37 7.66
CA TYR A 52 -1.22 -15.05 8.65
C TYR A 52 -0.73 -14.07 9.75
N GLY A 53 -1.67 -13.66 10.60
CA GLY A 53 -1.44 -12.77 11.72
C GLY A 53 -2.19 -11.45 11.59
N ILE A 54 -1.97 -10.58 12.58
CA ILE A 54 -2.49 -9.23 12.59
C ILE A 54 -1.35 -8.28 12.22
N VAL A 55 -1.52 -7.53 11.13
CA VAL A 55 -0.60 -6.46 10.75
C VAL A 55 -1.22 -5.14 11.14
N LYS A 56 -0.48 -4.32 11.88
CA LYS A 56 -0.88 -2.95 12.23
C LYS A 56 0.22 -2.00 11.82
N MET A 57 -0.14 -0.89 11.18
CA MET A 57 0.78 0.15 10.73
C MET A 57 0.24 1.50 11.18
N ARG A 58 1.04 2.25 11.94
CA ARG A 58 0.69 3.61 12.36
C ARG A 58 1.39 4.59 11.44
N ALA A 59 0.62 5.34 10.64
CA ALA A 59 1.17 6.25 9.65
C ALA A 59 0.35 7.53 9.49
N LYS A 60 1.01 8.60 9.03
CA LYS A 60 0.39 9.77 8.39
C LYS A 60 0.77 9.77 6.90
N LEU A 61 -0.12 10.27 6.05
CA LEU A 61 -0.03 10.18 4.60
C LEU A 61 0.35 11.52 3.98
N PRO A 62 0.97 11.52 2.78
CA PRO A 62 1.18 12.74 2.01
C PRO A 62 -0.15 13.34 1.57
N ALA A 63 -0.25 14.66 1.61
CA ALA A 63 -1.29 15.41 0.95
C ALA A 63 -0.88 15.77 -0.49
N GLY A 64 -1.84 16.20 -1.30
CA GLY A 64 -1.59 16.78 -2.62
C GLY A 64 -2.16 15.95 -3.76
N VAL A 65 -2.83 16.63 -4.69
CA VAL A 65 -3.41 16.00 -5.89
C VAL A 65 -2.31 15.34 -6.71
N GLY A 66 -2.50 14.07 -7.06
CA GLY A 66 -1.52 13.26 -7.78
C GLY A 66 -0.70 12.33 -6.89
N THR A 67 -0.70 12.49 -5.57
CA THR A 67 -0.05 11.52 -4.67
C THR A 67 -0.86 10.22 -4.58
N TRP A 68 -0.15 9.08 -4.48
CA TRP A 68 -0.71 7.75 -4.26
C TRP A 68 0.17 6.96 -3.27
N PRO A 69 0.09 7.25 -1.96
CA PRO A 69 0.73 6.45 -0.93
C PRO A 69 0.06 5.08 -0.78
N ALA A 70 0.88 4.05 -0.55
CA ALA A 70 0.41 2.68 -0.33
C ALA A 70 1.21 1.97 0.77
N LEU A 71 0.49 1.22 1.61
CA LEU A 71 1.01 0.26 2.57
C LEU A 71 0.36 -1.10 2.29
N TRP A 72 1.13 -2.03 1.75
CA TRP A 72 0.56 -3.22 1.10
C TRP A 72 1.49 -4.42 1.21
N MET A 73 1.01 -5.57 0.73
CA MET A 73 1.73 -6.83 0.78
C MET A 73 1.59 -7.60 -0.53
N LEU A 74 2.61 -8.39 -0.84
CA LEU A 74 2.63 -9.21 -2.05
C LEU A 74 3.15 -10.62 -1.75
N GLY A 75 2.61 -11.62 -2.46
CA GLY A 75 3.04 -13.00 -2.33
C GLY A 75 4.53 -13.15 -2.62
N ALA A 76 5.25 -13.86 -1.75
CA ALA A 76 6.70 -14.04 -1.86
C ALA A 76 7.10 -14.82 -3.13
N ASP A 77 6.16 -15.58 -3.70
CA ASP A 77 6.30 -16.41 -4.90
C ASP A 77 6.01 -15.67 -6.22
N ILE A 78 6.00 -14.33 -6.21
CA ILE A 78 5.75 -13.54 -7.43
C ILE A 78 6.70 -13.85 -8.59
N GLN A 79 7.94 -14.29 -8.33
CA GLN A 79 8.87 -14.64 -9.42
C GLN A 79 8.51 -15.97 -10.09
N GLU A 80 7.80 -16.82 -9.38
CA GLU A 80 7.44 -18.17 -9.77
C GLU A 80 6.07 -18.21 -10.44
N VAL A 81 5.08 -17.49 -9.90
CA VAL A 81 3.69 -17.54 -10.39
C VAL A 81 3.21 -16.25 -11.05
N GLY A 82 3.93 -15.14 -10.86
CA GLY A 82 3.55 -13.83 -11.40
C GLY A 82 2.34 -13.20 -10.69
N TRP A 83 2.04 -11.96 -11.06
CA TRP A 83 0.84 -11.25 -10.63
C TRP A 83 -0.32 -11.48 -11.62
N PRO A 84 -1.58 -11.67 -11.17
CA PRO A 84 -2.08 -11.60 -9.79
C PRO A 84 -2.06 -12.94 -9.03
N ALA A 85 -1.49 -14.01 -9.59
CA ALA A 85 -1.49 -15.34 -8.98
C ALA A 85 -0.71 -15.43 -7.65
N CYS A 86 0.29 -14.57 -7.46
CA CYS A 86 0.98 -14.41 -6.19
C CYS A 86 0.08 -13.85 -5.07
N GLY A 87 -0.98 -13.12 -5.44
CA GLY A 87 -1.86 -12.41 -4.52
C GLY A 87 -1.26 -11.09 -4.05
N GLU A 88 -2.15 -10.12 -3.80
CA GLU A 88 -1.85 -8.78 -3.29
C GLU A 88 -2.87 -8.41 -2.21
N LEU A 89 -2.38 -7.80 -1.14
CA LEU A 89 -3.18 -7.35 0.00
C LEU A 89 -2.85 -5.89 0.29
N ASP A 90 -3.73 -4.99 -0.13
CA ASP A 90 -3.57 -3.56 0.06
C ASP A 90 -4.21 -3.15 1.37
N ILE A 91 -3.39 -2.98 2.40
CA ILE A 91 -3.86 -2.62 3.74
C ILE A 91 -4.31 -1.16 3.76
N MET A 92 -3.62 -0.29 3.02
CA MET A 92 -3.99 1.11 2.86
C MET A 92 -3.50 1.59 1.51
N GLU A 93 -4.43 2.12 0.71
CA GLU A 93 -4.13 3.04 -0.38
C GLU A 93 -4.93 4.33 -0.20
N HIS A 94 -4.33 5.44 -0.60
CA HIS A 94 -5.00 6.73 -0.68
C HIS A 94 -4.57 7.42 -1.98
N VAL A 95 -5.48 8.19 -2.58
CA VAL A 95 -5.16 9.02 -3.74
C VAL A 95 -5.48 10.47 -3.43
N GLY A 96 -4.50 11.38 -3.54
CA GLY A 96 -4.67 12.77 -3.12
C GLY A 96 -5.74 13.55 -3.88
N LYS A 97 -6.21 13.04 -5.03
CA LYS A 97 -7.39 13.59 -5.75
C LYS A 97 -8.73 13.28 -5.08
N LYS A 98 -8.77 12.39 -4.09
CA LYS A 98 -9.94 12.06 -3.25
C LYS A 98 -9.58 12.15 -1.77
N PRO A 99 -9.46 13.37 -1.23
CA PRO A 99 -8.96 13.56 0.13
C PRO A 99 -9.73 12.75 1.18
N GLY A 100 -9.00 12.10 2.09
CA GLY A 100 -9.59 11.37 3.22
C GLY A 100 -10.16 9.99 2.89
N PHE A 101 -10.30 9.63 1.61
CA PHE A 101 -10.78 8.30 1.20
C PHE A 101 -9.65 7.29 1.21
N ILE A 102 -9.76 6.30 2.09
CA ILE A 102 -8.84 5.18 2.21
C ILE A 102 -9.45 3.95 1.56
N HIS A 103 -8.65 3.26 0.76
CA HIS A 103 -8.99 2.01 0.11
C HIS A 103 -8.21 0.87 0.77
N SER A 104 -8.87 -0.27 0.96
CA SER A 104 -8.18 -1.56 1.18
C SER A 104 -8.72 -2.57 0.20
N SER A 105 -7.80 -3.23 -0.50
CA SER A 105 -8.10 -4.02 -1.68
C SER A 105 -7.43 -5.37 -1.62
N ILE A 106 -8.00 -6.33 -2.35
CA ILE A 106 -7.42 -7.65 -2.56
C ILE A 106 -7.35 -7.89 -4.06
N HIS A 107 -6.17 -8.31 -4.54
CA HIS A 107 -6.00 -8.75 -5.91
C HIS A 107 -5.60 -10.22 -5.95
N ASN A 108 -6.32 -10.98 -6.76
CA ASN A 108 -6.09 -12.40 -7.03
C ASN A 108 -6.65 -12.75 -8.43
N PRO A 109 -6.44 -13.97 -8.93
CA PRO A 109 -6.94 -14.33 -10.26
C PRO A 109 -8.47 -14.23 -10.47
N SER A 110 -9.29 -14.19 -9.41
CA SER A 110 -10.74 -13.99 -9.54
C SER A 110 -11.18 -12.52 -9.54
N GLY A 111 -10.27 -11.59 -9.25
CA GLY A 111 -10.51 -10.15 -9.31
C GLY A 111 -9.23 -9.35 -9.06
N TYR A 112 -8.81 -8.54 -10.04
CA TYR A 112 -7.58 -7.75 -10.00
C TYR A 112 -7.71 -6.48 -10.87
N GLY A 113 -6.73 -5.57 -10.81
CA GLY A 113 -6.84 -4.24 -11.42
C GLY A 113 -7.94 -3.42 -10.75
N ALA A 114 -9.06 -3.15 -11.44
CA ALA A 114 -10.26 -2.61 -10.83
C ALA A 114 -11.03 -3.71 -10.05
N THR A 115 -10.37 -4.26 -9.03
CA THR A 115 -10.87 -5.40 -8.27
C THR A 115 -12.21 -5.08 -7.60
N PRO A 116 -13.19 -6.01 -7.61
CA PRO A 116 -14.41 -5.84 -6.84
C PRO A 116 -14.18 -6.06 -5.33
N TYR A 117 -12.99 -6.56 -4.94
CA TYR A 117 -12.66 -6.88 -3.56
C TYR A 117 -12.02 -5.70 -2.85
N THR A 118 -12.79 -4.63 -2.69
CA THR A 118 -12.32 -3.39 -2.08
C THR A 118 -13.32 -2.83 -1.08
N GLY A 119 -12.82 -2.31 0.04
CA GLY A 119 -13.58 -1.47 0.97
C GLY A 119 -13.03 -0.06 0.97
N ILE A 120 -13.93 0.91 1.11
CA ILE A 120 -13.59 2.33 1.10
C ILE A 120 -14.17 2.95 2.36
N VAL A 121 -13.35 3.74 3.06
CA VAL A 121 -13.78 4.55 4.19
C VAL A 121 -13.25 5.97 4.07
N GLU A 122 -14.04 6.94 4.49
CA GLU A 122 -13.57 8.31 4.66
C GLU A 122 -13.09 8.51 6.10
N ILE A 123 -11.87 9.03 6.25
CA ILE A 123 -11.31 9.42 7.56
C ILE A 123 -10.98 10.92 7.57
N LYS A 124 -11.00 11.48 8.77
CA LYS A 124 -10.60 12.87 8.99
C LYS A 124 -9.10 12.97 9.10
N ASP A 125 -8.52 13.90 8.35
CA ASP A 125 -7.15 14.36 8.51
C ASP A 125 -6.06 13.26 8.51
N PRO A 126 -5.94 12.47 7.42
CA PRO A 126 -4.86 11.49 7.29
C PRO A 126 -3.46 12.12 7.13
N TYR A 127 -3.37 13.45 7.04
CA TYR A 127 -2.16 14.16 6.65
C TYR A 127 -1.40 14.70 7.86
N THR A 128 -2.11 15.26 8.83
CA THR A 128 -1.48 15.79 10.05
C THR A 128 -1.60 14.83 11.24
N GLN A 129 -2.56 13.92 11.22
CA GLN A 129 -2.74 12.92 12.27
C GLN A 129 -2.26 11.54 11.85
N PHE A 130 -1.75 10.79 12.82
CA PHE A 130 -1.43 9.39 12.63
C PHE A 130 -2.69 8.55 12.82
N HIS A 131 -2.95 7.68 11.85
CA HIS A 131 -3.99 6.65 11.91
C HIS A 131 -3.38 5.26 11.99
N ILE A 132 -4.17 4.29 12.44
CA ILE A 132 -3.76 2.89 12.45
C ILE A 132 -4.50 2.16 11.32
N TYR A 133 -3.74 1.77 10.30
CA TYR A 133 -4.19 0.90 9.22
C TYR A 133 -3.83 -0.53 9.58
N SER A 134 -4.77 -1.47 9.47
CA SER A 134 -4.53 -2.83 9.92
C SER A 134 -5.29 -3.88 9.16
N MET A 135 -4.77 -5.10 9.23
CA MET A 135 -5.32 -6.29 8.62
C MET A 135 -5.25 -7.44 9.62
N GLU A 136 -6.34 -8.19 9.75
CA GLU A 136 -6.36 -9.52 10.34
C GLU A 136 -6.44 -10.54 9.20
N TRP A 137 -5.40 -11.37 9.09
CA TRP A 137 -5.28 -12.38 8.06
C TRP A 137 -5.15 -13.75 8.72
N THR A 138 -6.08 -14.63 8.41
CA THR A 138 -6.09 -16.02 8.89
C THR A 138 -6.20 -16.97 7.70
N LYS A 139 -6.12 -18.27 7.95
CA LYS A 139 -6.48 -19.29 6.94
C LYS A 139 -7.96 -19.18 6.50
N ASP A 140 -8.78 -18.51 7.30
CA ASP A 140 -10.23 -18.53 7.15
C ASP A 140 -10.76 -17.27 6.45
N PHE A 141 -10.21 -16.11 6.77
CA PHE A 141 -10.66 -14.81 6.27
C PHE A 141 -9.53 -13.77 6.29
N ILE A 142 -9.75 -12.68 5.55
CA ILE A 142 -8.96 -11.45 5.62
C ILE A 142 -9.90 -10.30 5.95
N THR A 143 -9.59 -9.50 6.98
CA THR A 143 -10.37 -8.32 7.36
C THR A 143 -9.46 -7.11 7.46
N PHE A 144 -9.86 -5.99 6.87
CA PHE A 144 -9.14 -4.72 6.96
C PHE A 144 -9.84 -3.77 7.91
N TYR A 145 -9.06 -2.90 8.55
CA TYR A 145 -9.53 -1.92 9.50
C TYR A 145 -8.74 -0.61 9.40
N VAL A 146 -9.44 0.50 9.69
CA VAL A 146 -8.84 1.81 9.94
C VAL A 146 -9.27 2.27 11.32
N ASP A 147 -8.31 2.60 12.19
CA ASP A 147 -8.53 2.97 13.59
C ASP A 147 -9.41 1.97 14.35
N GLY A 148 -9.20 0.68 14.08
CA GLY A 148 -9.94 -0.43 14.69
C GLY A 148 -11.37 -0.63 14.15
N LYS A 149 -11.83 0.22 13.23
CA LYS A 149 -13.13 0.05 12.56
C LYS A 149 -12.96 -0.81 11.32
N LYS A 150 -13.75 -1.88 11.21
CA LYS A 150 -13.76 -2.78 10.05
C LYS A 150 -14.20 -2.02 8.80
N ILE A 151 -13.45 -2.17 7.72
CA ILE A 151 -13.75 -1.53 6.42
C ILE A 151 -14.07 -2.54 5.32
N TYR A 152 -13.45 -3.73 5.37
CA TYR A 152 -13.69 -4.78 4.39
C TYR A 152 -13.44 -6.15 5.00
N HIS A 153 -14.20 -7.16 4.57
CA HIS A 153 -14.07 -8.55 5.00
C HIS A 153 -14.16 -9.48 3.80
N TYR A 154 -13.14 -10.31 3.62
CA TYR A 154 -13.02 -11.24 2.52
C TYR A 154 -12.98 -12.68 3.04
N GLN A 155 -14.02 -13.42 2.70
CA GLN A 155 -14.20 -14.82 3.07
C GLN A 155 -15.02 -15.53 1.97
N PRO A 156 -14.39 -15.98 0.88
CA PRO A 156 -15.07 -16.79 -0.13
C PRO A 156 -15.68 -18.05 0.50
N LYS A 157 -16.91 -18.40 0.09
CA LYS A 157 -17.59 -19.62 0.58
C LYS A 157 -16.78 -20.88 0.33
N GLU A 158 -16.20 -20.97 -0.87
CA GLU A 158 -15.30 -22.05 -1.28
C GLU A 158 -13.98 -21.45 -1.74
N LYS A 159 -12.89 -21.82 -1.07
CA LYS A 159 -11.54 -21.37 -1.38
C LYS A 159 -10.92 -22.24 -2.46
N ASN A 160 -10.27 -21.61 -3.42
CA ASN A 160 -9.49 -22.25 -4.46
C ASN A 160 -8.33 -21.34 -4.89
N ILE A 161 -7.46 -21.84 -5.76
CA ILE A 161 -6.26 -21.11 -6.20
C ILE A 161 -6.56 -19.75 -6.87
N LYS A 162 -7.77 -19.55 -7.42
CA LYS A 162 -8.14 -18.30 -8.08
C LYS A 162 -8.57 -17.21 -7.10
N ASN A 163 -9.24 -17.57 -6.02
CA ASN A 163 -9.81 -16.60 -5.06
C ASN A 163 -9.07 -16.58 -3.72
N TRP A 164 -8.19 -17.55 -3.45
CA TRP A 164 -7.47 -17.65 -2.18
C TRP A 164 -6.00 -18.06 -2.35
N PRO A 165 -5.16 -17.26 -3.02
CA PRO A 165 -3.72 -17.46 -3.04
C PRO A 165 -3.04 -16.97 -1.73
N PHE A 166 -3.73 -17.03 -0.58
CA PHE A 166 -3.31 -16.39 0.68
C PHE A 166 -2.87 -17.38 1.76
N ASP A 167 -2.56 -18.62 1.39
CA ASP A 167 -2.05 -19.67 2.29
C ASP A 167 -0.54 -19.88 2.08
N LYS A 168 0.20 -18.77 1.95
CA LYS A 168 1.65 -18.74 1.67
C LYS A 168 2.30 -17.48 2.24
N PRO A 169 3.65 -17.37 2.26
CA PRO A 169 4.32 -16.19 2.80
C PRO A 169 4.13 -14.95 1.92
N PHE A 170 3.90 -13.80 2.57
CA PHE A 170 3.85 -12.48 1.96
C PHE A 170 4.94 -11.58 2.53
N TYR A 171 5.37 -10.57 1.76
CA TYR A 171 6.27 -9.50 2.23
C TYR A 171 5.59 -8.13 2.18
N LEU A 172 6.06 -7.20 3.00
CA LEU A 172 5.53 -5.84 3.08
C LEU A 172 6.15 -4.94 2.00
N ILE A 173 5.39 -3.97 1.50
CA ILE A 173 5.82 -2.95 0.55
C ILE A 173 5.23 -1.60 0.96
N PHE A 174 6.07 -0.56 1.01
CA PHE A 174 5.65 0.83 1.27
C PHE A 174 6.18 1.75 0.18
N ASN A 175 5.33 2.62 -0.35
CA ASN A 175 5.74 3.61 -1.35
C ASN A 175 4.81 4.82 -1.41
N ILE A 176 5.26 5.84 -2.13
CA ILE A 176 4.42 6.91 -2.66
C ILE A 176 4.59 6.92 -4.18
N ALA A 177 3.55 6.51 -4.90
CA ALA A 177 3.47 6.74 -6.34
C ALA A 177 2.97 8.17 -6.63
N ILE A 178 3.30 8.69 -7.80
CA ILE A 178 2.89 10.01 -8.29
C ILE A 178 2.21 9.86 -9.65
N GLY A 179 1.00 10.39 -9.75
CA GLY A 179 0.13 10.26 -10.91
C GLY A 179 -0.33 8.82 -11.15
N GLY A 180 -0.29 8.38 -12.41
CA GLY A 180 -0.68 7.03 -12.81
C GLY A 180 -2.19 6.80 -12.85
N ASN A 181 -2.55 5.55 -13.15
CA ASN A 181 -3.95 5.16 -13.41
C ASN A 181 -4.89 5.49 -12.23
N MET A 182 -4.42 5.30 -10.99
CA MET A 182 -5.18 5.63 -9.78
C MET A 182 -4.92 7.05 -9.27
N GLY A 183 -3.67 7.49 -9.15
CA GLY A 183 -3.34 8.85 -8.67
C GLY A 183 -3.83 9.97 -9.60
N GLY A 184 -4.06 9.65 -10.89
CA GLY A 184 -4.61 10.56 -11.91
C GLY A 184 -3.54 11.23 -12.77
N SER A 185 -3.97 11.85 -13.86
CA SER A 185 -3.07 12.56 -14.79
C SER A 185 -2.72 13.98 -14.36
N LYS A 186 -3.47 14.56 -13.41
CA LYS A 186 -3.19 15.88 -12.85
C LYS A 186 -2.37 15.71 -11.57
N VAL A 187 -1.25 16.42 -11.49
CA VAL A 187 -0.39 16.50 -10.31
C VAL A 187 -0.25 17.96 -9.92
N ASP A 188 -0.45 18.28 -8.64
CA ASP A 188 -0.22 19.62 -8.09
C ASP A 188 1.22 19.72 -7.60
N ASN A 189 2.08 20.38 -8.37
CA ASN A 189 3.50 20.48 -8.04
C ASN A 189 3.79 21.35 -6.81
N SER A 190 2.83 22.16 -6.35
CA SER A 190 3.02 22.98 -5.16
C SER A 190 3.01 22.17 -3.86
N CYS A 191 2.60 20.90 -3.90
CA CYS A 191 2.59 20.02 -2.73
C CYS A 191 3.96 19.40 -2.41
N PHE A 192 4.97 19.51 -3.30
CA PHE A 192 6.26 18.88 -3.08
C PHE A 192 7.24 19.79 -2.32
N PRO A 193 8.13 19.22 -1.48
CA PRO A 193 8.18 17.80 -1.10
C PRO A 193 7.00 17.41 -0.19
N THR A 194 6.61 16.13 -0.25
CA THR A 194 5.51 15.58 0.58
C THR A 194 5.89 14.19 1.09
N ASP A 195 5.51 13.89 2.34
CA ASP A 195 5.98 12.72 3.07
C ASP A 195 4.86 11.77 3.51
N MET A 196 5.13 10.47 3.40
CA MET A 196 4.47 9.43 4.19
C MET A 196 5.37 9.12 5.37
N VAL A 197 4.84 9.19 6.58
CA VAL A 197 5.60 8.87 7.79
C VAL A 197 4.97 7.69 8.49
N VAL A 198 5.75 6.63 8.63
CA VAL A 198 5.38 5.40 9.33
C VAL A 198 6.08 5.40 10.68
N ASP A 199 5.31 5.50 11.75
CA ASP A 199 5.81 5.48 13.12
C ASP A 199 6.24 4.07 13.53
N TRP A 200 5.39 3.09 13.25
CA TRP A 200 5.75 1.68 13.47
C TRP A 200 4.91 0.74 12.61
N VAL A 201 5.45 -0.46 12.45
CA VAL A 201 4.77 -1.63 11.90
C VAL A 201 4.89 -2.74 12.91
N LYS A 202 3.77 -3.39 13.25
CA LYS A 202 3.74 -4.51 14.18
C LYS A 202 2.97 -5.67 13.55
N VAL A 203 3.60 -6.84 13.58
CA VAL A 203 3.00 -8.10 13.14
C VAL A 203 2.82 -8.98 14.38
N TYR A 204 1.60 -9.47 14.60
CA TYR A 204 1.25 -10.34 15.72
C TYR A 204 0.82 -11.70 15.19
N GLN A 205 1.45 -12.76 15.66
CA GLN A 205 1.10 -14.14 15.34
C GLN A 205 0.81 -14.89 16.65
N LYS A 206 -0.03 -15.93 16.58
CA LYS A 206 -0.22 -16.86 17.70
C LYS A 206 0.90 -17.88 17.76
#